data_AF-A0A1G1E252-F1
#
_entry.id   AF-A0A1G1E252-F1
#
_cell.length_a   1.000
_cell.length_b   1.000
_cell.length_c   1.000
_cell.angle_alpha   90.00
_cell.angle_beta   90.00
_cell.angle_gamma   90.00
#
_symmetry.space_group_name_H-M   'P 1'
#
loop_
_entity.id
_entity.type
_entity.pdbx_description
1 polymer ?
#
loop_
_entity_poly.entity_id
_entity_poly.type
_entity_poly.pdbx_seq_one_letter_code
_entity_poly.pdbx_strand_id
1 'polypeptide(L)'
;MFFSLSKKIEILPIIHGSGDFARVARQKVLSSHFDCLAVSIHPSFKNSVETGIRLLPSITIASLEEETDGEMDVFSFVPIDPCPGADKGTPW
;
A
#
# COMPACT_ATOMS: atom_id res chain seq x y z
N MET A 1 -1.52 -20.55 -5.52
CA MET A 1 -2.72 -20.74 -4.67
C MET A 1 -3.12 -19.37 -4.15
N PHE A 2 -4.33 -18.91 -4.45
CA PHE A 2 -4.87 -17.66 -3.92
C PHE A 2 -5.94 -18.00 -2.88
N PHE A 3 -6.04 -17.18 -1.83
CA PHE A 3 -7.03 -17.39 -0.77
C PHE A 3 -8.12 -16.34 -0.87
N SER A 4 -9.38 -16.72 -0.75
CA SER A 4 -10.49 -15.78 -0.69
C SER A 4 -10.95 -15.63 0.75
N LEU A 5 -10.89 -14.41 1.29
CA LEU A 5 -11.45 -14.09 2.60
C LEU A 5 -12.97 -13.81 2.50
N SER A 6 -13.41 -13.24 1.38
CA SER A 6 -14.83 -13.03 1.07
C SER A 6 -15.03 -12.94 -0.45
N LYS A 7 -16.27 -12.71 -0.90
CA LYS A 7 -16.57 -12.44 -2.32
C LYS A 7 -15.83 -11.22 -2.89
N LYS A 8 -15.35 -10.31 -2.04
CA LYS A 8 -14.71 -9.03 -2.43
C LYS A 8 -13.26 -8.89 -1.98
N ILE A 9 -12.72 -9.88 -1.27
CA ILE A 9 -11.37 -9.80 -0.70
C ILE A 9 -10.61 -11.06 -1.07
N GLU A 10 -9.60 -10.89 -1.93
CA GLU A 10 -8.64 -11.92 -2.32
C GLU A 10 -7.28 -11.63 -1.68
N ILE A 11 -6.64 -12.68 -1.16
CA ILE A 11 -5.35 -12.64 -0.49
C ILE A 11 -4.32 -13.33 -1.38
N LEU A 12 -3.28 -12.57 -1.73
CA LEU A 12 -2.14 -13.04 -2.50
C LEU A 12 -0.95 -13.21 -1.55
N PRO A 13 -0.50 -14.45 -1.26
CA PRO A 13 0.70 -14.64 -0.45
C PRO A 13 1.93 -14.19 -1.24
N ILE A 14 2.69 -13.24 -0.68
CA ILE A 14 3.96 -12.78 -1.25
C ILE A 14 5.11 -13.32 -0.41
N ILE A 15 6.05 -14.01 -1.07
CA ILE A 15 7.31 -14.42 -0.46
C ILE A 15 8.38 -13.43 -0.91
N HIS A 16 8.92 -12.66 0.04
CA HIS A 16 9.98 -11.69 -0.24
C HIS A 16 11.22 -12.40 -0.79
N GLY A 17 11.85 -11.81 -1.81
CA GLY A 17 13.03 -12.38 -2.48
C GLY A 17 12.74 -13.44 -3.55
N SER A 18 11.48 -13.83 -3.80
CA SER A 18 11.14 -14.76 -4.88
C SER A 18 10.60 -14.06 -6.11
N GLY A 19 11.39 -14.07 -7.20
CA GLY A 19 11.00 -13.50 -8.49
C GLY A 19 9.78 -14.19 -9.11
N ASP A 20 9.64 -15.50 -8.93
CA ASP A 20 8.50 -16.27 -9.43
C ASP A 20 7.18 -15.85 -8.76
N PHE A 21 7.20 -15.66 -7.43
CA PHE A 21 6.04 -15.16 -6.69
C PHE A 21 5.70 -13.73 -7.09
N ALA A 22 6.71 -12.85 -7.24
CA ALA A 22 6.51 -11.49 -7.71
C ALA A 22 5.86 -11.46 -9.11
N ARG A 23 6.29 -12.33 -10.02
CA ARG A 23 5.72 -12.43 -11.38
C ARG A 23 4.27 -12.90 -11.37
N VAL A 24 3.94 -13.93 -10.59
CA VAL A 24 2.56 -14.45 -10.47
C VAL A 24 1.64 -13.41 -9.83
N ALA A 25 2.08 -12.73 -8.77
CA ALA A 25 1.30 -11.67 -8.14
C ALA A 25 1.03 -10.52 -9.10
N ARG A 26 2.06 -10.07 -9.84
CA ARG A 26 1.91 -9.05 -10.88
C ARG A 26 0.92 -9.48 -11.97
N GLN A 27 1.05 -10.69 -12.50
CA GLN A 27 0.13 -11.20 -13.53
C GLN A 27 -1.31 -11.23 -13.01
N LYS A 28 -1.52 -11.69 -11.78
CA LYS A 28 -2.84 -11.74 -11.15
C LYS A 28 -3.45 -10.34 -11.03
N VAL A 29 -2.71 -9.39 -10.46
CA VAL A 29 -3.17 -7.99 -10.29
C VAL A 29 -3.51 -7.35 -11.64
N LEU A 30 -2.70 -7.58 -12.68
CA LEU A 30 -2.93 -7.00 -14.01
C LEU A 30 -4.04 -7.67 -14.81
N SER A 31 -4.38 -8.93 -14.50
CA SER A 31 -5.40 -9.71 -15.21
C SER A 31 -6.81 -9.58 -14.61
N SER A 32 -6.94 -8.93 -13.45
CA SER A 32 -8.17 -8.83 -12.67
C SER A 32 -8.52 -7.37 -12.40
N HIS A 33 -9.80 -7.08 -12.20
CA HIS A 33 -10.25 -5.75 -11.78
C HIS A 33 -10.32 -5.70 -10.25
N PHE A 34 -9.37 -5.00 -9.64
CA PHE A 34 -9.37 -4.70 -8.21
C PHE A 34 -9.62 -3.20 -8.00
N ASP A 35 -10.55 -2.86 -7.11
CA ASP A 35 -10.82 -1.46 -6.75
C ASP A 35 -9.73 -0.88 -5.84
N CYS A 36 -8.97 -1.74 -5.15
CA CYS A 36 -7.93 -1.35 -4.21
C CYS A 36 -6.91 -2.48 -4.00
N LEU A 37 -5.65 -2.13 -3.78
CA LEU A 37 -4.58 -3.04 -3.39
C LEU A 37 -4.08 -2.66 -1.99
N ALA A 38 -4.21 -3.58 -1.03
CA ALA A 38 -3.62 -3.43 0.29
C ALA A 38 -2.26 -4.15 0.34
N VAL A 39 -1.21 -3.40 0.68
CA VAL A 39 0.13 -3.94 0.95
C VAL A 39 0.48 -3.72 2.42
N SER A 40 1.18 -4.68 3.02
CA SER A 40 1.70 -4.53 4.37
C SER A 40 2.81 -3.47 4.38
N ILE A 41 2.58 -2.37 5.09
CA ILE A 41 3.62 -1.39 5.41
C ILE A 41 4.43 -1.85 6.63
N HIS A 42 5.65 -1.33 6.79
CA HIS A 42 6.49 -1.65 7.93
C HIS A 42 5.79 -1.28 9.26
N PRO A 43 5.84 -2.13 10.31
CA PRO A 43 5.12 -1.88 11.56
C PRO A 43 5.42 -0.54 12.23
N SER A 44 6.63 0.00 12.02
CA SER A 44 7.02 1.32 12.53
C SER A 44 6.12 2.46 12.02
N PHE A 45 5.45 2.30 10.88
CA PHE A 45 4.51 3.29 10.35
C PHE A 45 3.15 3.30 11.06
N LYS A 46 2.82 2.28 11.87
CA LYS A 46 1.46 2.06 12.38
C LYS A 46 0.89 3.30 13.08
N ASN A 47 1.58 3.80 14.10
CA ASN A 47 1.08 4.92 14.91
C ASN A 47 0.97 6.22 14.11
N SER A 48 1.97 6.51 13.27
CA SER A 48 1.96 7.70 12.41
C SER A 48 0.85 7.63 11.35
N VAL A 49 0.62 6.46 10.75
CA VAL A 49 -0.46 6.27 9.77
C VAL A 49 -1.83 6.36 10.42
N GLU A 50 -2.04 5.68 11.55
CA GLU A 50 -3.30 5.77 12.31
C GLU A 50 -3.60 7.22 12.75
N THR A 51 -2.56 8.00 13.08
CA THR A 51 -2.70 9.41 13.42
C THR A 51 -3.10 10.24 12.20
N GLY A 52 -2.41 10.08 11.06
CA GLY A 52 -2.75 10.79 9.82
C GLY A 52 -4.15 10.48 9.32
N ILE A 53 -4.61 9.23 9.44
CA ILE A 53 -5.99 8.85 9.09
C ILE A 53 -7.02 9.63 9.92
N ARG A 54 -6.75 9.87 11.21
CA ARG A 54 -7.65 10.65 12.08
C ARG A 54 -7.66 12.14 11.74
N LEU A 55 -6.66 12.62 11.00
CA LEU A 55 -6.55 14.01 10.57
C LEU A 55 -7.20 14.25 9.19
N LEU A 56 -7.69 13.22 8.51
CA LEU A 56 -8.42 13.40 7.26
C LEU A 56 -9.62 14.35 7.46
N PRO A 57 -9.87 15.26 6.50
CA PRO A 57 -9.34 15.29 5.12
C PRO A 57 -8.00 16.01 4.95
N SER A 58 -7.32 16.43 6.03
CA SER A 58 -6.00 17.06 5.92
C SER A 58 -4.98 16.06 5.36
N ILE A 59 -4.27 16.47 4.30
CA ILE A 59 -3.19 15.68 3.69
C ILE A 59 -2.01 15.64 4.67
N THR A 60 -1.54 14.43 4.96
CA THR A 60 -0.40 14.19 5.85
C THR A 60 0.58 13.19 5.23
N ILE A 61 1.80 13.14 5.76
CA ILE A 61 2.82 12.17 5.39
C ILE A 61 3.34 11.55 6.69
N ALA A 62 3.39 10.22 6.73
CA ALA A 62 4.16 9.51 7.74
C ALA A 62 5.56 9.26 7.19
N SER A 63 6.61 9.69 7.88
CA SER A 63 8.00 9.46 7.50
C SER A 63 8.74 8.66 8.56
N LEU A 64 9.67 7.82 8.11
CA LEU A 64 10.61 7.08 8.95
C LEU A 64 12.00 7.26 8.38
N GLU A 65 12.94 7.62 9.23
CA GLU A 65 14.36 7.64 8.91
C GLU A 65 14.87 6.21 8.75
N GLU A 66 15.62 5.96 7.69
CA GLU A 66 16.29 4.69 7.44
C GLU A 66 17.70 4.74 8.00
N GLU A 67 18.05 3.73 8.80
CA GLU A 67 19.43 3.54 9.23
C GLU A 67 20.28 3.15 8.02
N THR A 68 21.05 4.10 7.49
CA THR A 68 21.99 3.87 6.39
C THR A 68 23.40 4.27 6.82
N ASP A 69 24.41 3.53 6.36
CA ASP A 69 25.84 3.82 6.60
C ASP A 69 26.36 5.04 5.80
N GLY A 70 25.47 5.83 5.20
CA GLY A 70 25.79 6.96 4.32
C GLY A 70 25.77 8.33 5.01
N GLU A 71 26.33 9.35 4.36
CA GLU A 71 26.33 10.74 4.86
C GLU A 71 24.98 11.47 4.67
N MET A 72 24.00 10.85 4.01
CA MET A 72 22.69 11.45 3.76
C MET A 72 21.59 10.74 4.54
N ASP A 73 20.75 11.51 5.20
CA ASP A 73 19.52 11.02 5.82
C ASP A 73 18.57 10.50 4.74
N VAL A 74 18.24 9.21 4.81
CA VAL A 74 17.29 8.54 3.91
C VAL A 74 15.98 8.36 4.65
N PHE A 75 14.87 8.65 3.99
CA PHE A 75 13.54 8.48 4.58
C PHE A 75 12.64 7.61 3.71
N SER A 76 12.01 6.64 4.34
CA SER A 76 10.82 5.99 3.82
C SER A 76 9.59 6.81 4.21
N PHE A 77 8.64 7.01 3.29
CA PHE A 77 7.43 7.76 3.59
C PHE A 77 6.16 7.13 3.01
N VAL A 78 5.05 7.34 3.70
CA VAL A 78 3.71 6.90 3.31
C VAL A 78 2.79 8.12 3.26
N PRO A 79 2.27 8.50 2.07
CA PRO A 79 1.30 9.57 1.96
C PRO A 79 -0.06 9.12 2.54
N ILE A 80 -0.75 10.07 3.18
CA ILE A 80 -2.08 9.87 3.74
C ILE A 80 -2.95 11.03 3.28
N ASP A 81 -3.71 10.77 2.22
CA ASP A 81 -4.60 11.71 1.59
C ASP A 81 -6.02 11.13 1.50
N PRO A 82 -7.05 11.99 1.48
CA PRO A 82 -8.38 11.52 1.14
C PRO A 82 -8.33 11.05 -0.32
N CYS A 83 -8.38 9.73 -0.52
CA CYS A 83 -8.54 9.16 -1.85
C CYS A 83 -9.70 9.88 -2.54
N PRO A 84 -9.53 10.45 -3.75
CA PRO A 84 -10.62 11.06 -4.50
C PRO A 84 -11.56 9.93 -4.92
N GLY A 85 -12.46 9.55 -4.02
CA GLY A 85 -13.55 8.66 -4.34
C GLY A 85 -14.48 9.38 -5.30
N ALA A 86 -14.41 8.99 -6.58
CA ALA A 86 -15.48 9.16 -7.55
C ALA A 86 -16.08 10.58 -7.62
N ASP A 87 -15.41 11.49 -8.33
CA ASP A 87 -16.20 12.49 -9.04
C ASP A 87 -17.04 11.72 -10.08
N LYS A 88 -18.37 11.77 -9.94
CA LYS A 88 -19.35 11.02 -10.76
C LYS A 88 -19.45 11.57 -12.19
N GLY A 89 -18.31 11.83 -12.83
CA GLY A 89 -18.25 12.53 -14.11
C GLY A 89 -16.99 12.26 -14.95
N THR A 90 -16.05 11.42 -14.52
CA THR A 90 -14.89 11.07 -15.36
C THR A 90 -14.91 9.58 -15.76
N PRO A 91 -14.74 9.26 -17.06
CA PRO A 91 -14.85 7.90 -17.55
C PRO A 91 -13.48 7.20 -17.48
N TRP A 92 -13.08 6.76 -16.30
CA TRP A 92 -11.99 5.80 -16.16
C TRP A 92 -12.36 4.76 -15.10
#